data_AF-A0AAX7VLC8-F1
#
_entry.id   AF-A0AAX7VLC8-F1
#
_cell.length_a   1.000
_cell.length_b   1.000
_cell.length_c   1.000
_cell.angle_alpha   90.00
_cell.angle_beta   90.00
_cell.angle_gamma   90.00
#
_symmetry.space_group_name_H-M   'P 1'
#
loop_
_entity.id
_entity.type
_entity.pdbx_description
1 polymer ?
#
loop_
_entity_poly.entity_id
_entity_poly.type
_entity_poly.pdbx_seq_one_letter_code
_entity_poly.pdbx_strand_id
1 'polypeptide(L)'
;MPRGRSAASARSDNSEVDVDGAVEEIAKLQRQFRIMEGDLQAYNMQTRKQIRKQQQEIEVLQKEQEELQRNLGACNSLARQQQENKDIQTIQVLLEQREMLEEELQKGKKCQQELKKEVNYELSYYLILPRIRIQKSIRTMEYKLNRALTRLNEQLTKNSQVREELHTLYIERVRFQQLHNRLSKELQEVRKKIGEVINQSSAAYDTRVEAHSKATMIKEKALKDRDQYSTELKELERVIAHESTLKTFMIVKCSDAGRQDDEYILYRTPKFKDESQSRMDSGEESLDALEEAFERIRIATGEENLDQLVTRYIQVEDRNFALFNFVNEQTNEAEALKEEISKIKQDMEQFRVKGLQQERQHQSLLQDIDEQLEGVLSQRKANENRASIISEILDKTKTGVNNIFTKVECDRSAIEDMLGSSSGITENNIMSYLSLVEQKTNELLTVQAFLSTKYPFSSIFTIPPLHMFKPPKPGVSNWLVS
;
A
#
# COMPACT_ATOMS: atom_id res chain seq x y z
N MET A 1 50.31 -22.55 131.73
CA MET A 1 50.17 -21.09 132.01
C MET A 1 49.13 -20.52 131.07
N PRO A 2 48.41 -19.40 131.36
CA PRO A 2 48.25 -18.58 132.58
C PRO A 2 46.78 -18.64 133.11
N ARG A 3 46.19 -17.83 134.04
CA ARG A 3 46.61 -17.10 135.27
C ARG A 3 45.35 -16.76 136.12
N GLY A 4 45.30 -17.15 137.40
CA GLY A 4 44.48 -16.50 138.46
C GLY A 4 42.99 -16.89 138.56
N ARG A 5 42.29 -16.69 139.69
CA ARG A 5 42.58 -16.18 141.07
C ARG A 5 41.48 -16.75 142.02
N SER A 6 41.77 -17.27 143.23
CA SER A 6 41.72 -16.59 144.55
C SER A 6 40.30 -16.09 144.98
N ALA A 7 39.78 -16.23 146.21
CA ALA A 7 40.30 -16.73 147.51
C ALA A 7 39.18 -16.93 148.59
N ALA A 8 39.56 -17.48 149.77
CA ALA A 8 39.03 -17.16 151.14
C ALA A 8 37.55 -17.54 151.50
N SER A 9 37.11 -17.65 152.77
CA SER A 9 37.69 -17.87 154.13
C SER A 9 36.50 -17.87 155.14
N ALA A 10 36.10 -18.99 155.76
CA ALA A 10 36.48 -19.48 157.12
C ALA A 10 35.63 -18.98 158.33
N ARG A 11 35.40 -19.89 159.30
CA ARG A 11 35.03 -19.68 160.74
C ARG A 11 33.62 -19.12 161.02
N SER A 12 32.97 -19.35 162.17
CA SER A 12 33.18 -20.07 163.46
C SER A 12 31.77 -20.23 164.11
N ASP A 13 31.45 -20.95 165.18
CA ASP A 13 32.00 -21.98 166.09
C ASP A 13 31.03 -22.00 167.32
N ASN A 14 31.16 -22.97 168.21
CA ASN A 14 30.51 -23.12 169.53
C ASN A 14 29.03 -23.56 169.67
N SER A 15 28.94 -24.67 170.42
CA SER A 15 27.97 -25.13 171.43
C SER A 15 27.18 -24.05 172.22
N GLU A 16 26.11 -24.35 172.97
CA GLU A 16 25.79 -25.58 173.73
C GLU A 16 24.29 -25.68 174.07
N VAL A 17 23.81 -26.92 174.30
CA VAL A 17 22.57 -27.39 174.97
C VAL A 17 21.58 -26.33 175.51
N ASP A 18 20.32 -26.35 175.04
CA ASP A 18 19.19 -26.86 175.86
C ASP A 18 17.92 -27.23 175.06
N VAL A 19 16.99 -27.94 175.70
CA VAL A 19 15.94 -28.75 175.06
C VAL A 19 14.61 -28.00 174.82
N ASP A 20 13.87 -28.45 173.79
CA ASP A 20 12.42 -28.24 173.55
C ASP A 20 11.94 -27.04 172.68
N GLY A 21 12.51 -26.87 171.46
CA GLY A 21 11.99 -25.88 170.49
C GLY A 21 12.17 -26.16 168.98
N ALA A 22 12.98 -27.12 168.55
CA ALA A 22 13.48 -27.20 167.17
C ALA A 22 12.59 -27.92 166.13
N VAL A 23 11.35 -28.31 166.47
CA VAL A 23 10.51 -29.17 165.60
C VAL A 23 9.97 -28.42 164.36
N GLU A 24 9.74 -27.10 164.44
CA GLU A 24 9.13 -26.33 163.35
C GLU A 24 10.09 -25.95 162.20
N GLU A 25 11.40 -25.82 162.45
CA GLU A 25 12.37 -25.49 161.38
C GLU A 25 12.58 -26.66 160.40
N ILE A 26 12.51 -27.90 160.90
CA ILE A 26 12.66 -29.13 160.11
C ILE A 26 11.64 -29.18 158.96
N ALA A 27 10.40 -28.74 159.21
CA ALA A 27 9.32 -28.78 158.21
C ALA A 27 9.54 -27.82 157.02
N LYS A 28 10.17 -26.64 157.25
CA LYS A 28 10.47 -25.68 156.16
C LYS A 28 11.61 -26.17 155.27
N LEU A 29 12.68 -26.69 155.87
CA LEU A 29 13.83 -27.23 155.14
C LEU A 29 13.45 -28.45 154.30
N GLN A 30 12.63 -29.36 154.83
CA GLN A 30 12.10 -30.50 154.08
C GLN A 30 11.31 -30.08 152.82
N ARG A 31 10.55 -28.98 152.88
CA ARG A 31 9.78 -28.49 151.73
C ARG A 31 10.66 -27.88 150.64
N GLN A 32 11.73 -27.16 151.00
CA GLN A 32 12.68 -26.62 150.02
C GLN A 32 13.54 -27.72 149.38
N PHE A 33 13.99 -28.70 150.15
CA PHE A 33 14.69 -29.87 149.60
C PHE A 33 13.83 -30.60 148.56
N ARG A 34 12.53 -30.80 148.83
CA ARG A 34 11.63 -31.49 147.90
C ARG A 34 11.40 -30.76 146.58
N ILE A 35 11.45 -29.42 146.58
CA ILE A 35 11.37 -28.60 145.36
C ILE A 35 12.69 -28.65 144.59
N MET A 36 13.84 -28.47 145.27
CA MET A 36 15.15 -28.63 144.62
C MET A 36 15.37 -30.03 144.07
N GLU A 37 14.94 -31.09 144.75
CA GLU A 37 14.99 -32.46 144.22
C GLU A 37 14.11 -32.61 142.97
N GLY A 38 12.94 -31.98 142.94
CA GLY A 38 12.07 -31.92 141.76
C GLY A 38 12.75 -31.23 140.57
N ASP A 39 13.30 -30.03 140.78
CA ASP A 39 13.98 -29.26 139.73
C ASP A 39 15.29 -29.93 139.28
N LEU A 40 16.06 -30.52 140.20
CA LEU A 40 17.25 -31.31 139.90
C LEU A 40 16.91 -32.56 139.09
N GLN A 41 15.80 -33.24 139.40
CA GLN A 41 15.31 -34.38 138.62
C GLN A 41 14.78 -33.96 137.25
N ALA A 42 14.05 -32.84 137.15
CA ALA A 42 13.55 -32.29 135.90
C ALA A 42 14.70 -31.88 134.96
N TYR A 43 15.69 -31.15 135.49
CA TYR A 43 16.90 -30.77 134.76
C TYR A 43 17.69 -32.01 134.33
N ASN A 44 17.94 -32.98 135.22
CA ASN A 44 18.60 -34.24 134.85
C ASN A 44 17.83 -35.01 133.77
N MET A 45 16.49 -35.05 133.82
CA MET A 45 15.67 -35.65 132.76
C MET A 45 15.80 -34.90 131.43
N GLN A 46 15.81 -33.57 131.46
CA GLN A 46 15.94 -32.74 130.26
C GLN A 46 17.33 -32.86 129.64
N THR A 47 18.40 -32.81 130.44
CA THR A 47 19.79 -33.04 129.98
C THR A 47 19.97 -34.46 129.44
N ARG A 48 19.41 -35.48 130.10
CA ARG A 48 19.42 -36.86 129.57
C ARG A 48 18.62 -37.01 128.26
N LYS A 49 17.50 -36.29 128.09
CA LYS A 49 16.77 -36.22 126.81
C LYS A 49 17.58 -35.51 125.73
N GLN A 50 18.25 -34.40 126.05
CA GLN A 50 19.12 -33.66 125.14
C GLN A 50 20.29 -34.54 124.66
N ILE A 51 20.98 -35.21 125.59
CA ILE A 51 22.09 -36.14 125.30
C ILE A 51 21.61 -37.30 124.42
N ARG A 52 20.42 -37.90 124.71
CA ARG A 52 19.86 -38.96 123.86
C ARG A 52 19.55 -38.48 122.44
N LYS A 53 19.02 -37.25 122.27
CA LYS A 53 18.81 -36.67 120.93
C LYS A 53 20.13 -36.47 120.20
N GLN A 54 21.14 -35.90 120.87
CA GLN A 54 22.46 -35.70 120.29
C GLN A 54 23.14 -37.03 119.93
N GLN A 55 22.98 -38.08 120.74
CA GLN A 55 23.46 -39.42 120.42
C GLN A 55 22.75 -40.02 119.20
N GLN A 56 21.43 -39.87 119.08
CA GLN A 56 20.66 -40.30 117.91
C GLN A 56 21.06 -39.53 116.65
N GLU A 57 21.29 -38.23 116.74
CA GLU A 57 21.73 -37.37 115.64
C GLU A 57 23.15 -37.73 115.19
N ILE A 58 24.07 -38.02 116.13
CA ILE A 58 25.40 -38.57 115.83
C ILE A 58 25.30 -39.93 115.14
N GLU A 59 24.40 -40.82 115.59
CA GLU A 59 24.19 -42.13 114.96
C GLU A 59 23.65 -42.01 113.52
N VAL A 60 22.78 -41.04 113.25
CA VAL A 60 22.30 -40.74 111.89
C VAL A 60 23.44 -40.20 111.03
N LEU A 61 24.19 -39.20 111.50
CA LEU A 61 25.33 -38.62 110.78
C LEU A 61 26.45 -39.64 110.51
N GLN A 62 26.65 -40.61 111.41
CA GLN A 62 27.57 -41.73 111.19
C GLN A 62 27.09 -42.65 110.06
N LYS A 63 25.79 -42.97 110.00
CA LYS A 63 25.22 -43.77 108.90
C LYS A 63 25.29 -43.04 107.56
N GLU A 64 25.05 -41.73 107.55
CA GLU A 64 25.25 -40.88 106.37
C GLU A 64 26.72 -40.82 105.95
N GLN A 65 27.65 -40.71 106.91
CA GLN A 65 29.10 -40.76 106.63
C GLN A 65 29.51 -42.10 106.02
N GLU A 66 29.04 -43.22 106.56
CA GLU A 66 29.27 -44.56 105.99
C GLU A 66 28.66 -44.70 104.59
N GLU A 67 27.49 -44.10 104.33
CA GLU A 67 26.86 -44.13 103.02
C GLU A 67 27.60 -43.27 101.99
N LEU A 68 28.03 -42.07 102.37
CA LEU A 68 28.89 -41.23 101.55
C LEU A 68 30.24 -41.90 101.28
N GLN A 69 30.82 -42.62 102.25
CA GLN A 69 32.03 -43.42 102.05
C GLN A 69 31.79 -44.61 101.11
N ARG A 70 30.66 -45.32 101.24
CA ARG A 70 30.26 -46.39 100.29
C ARG A 70 30.09 -45.84 98.87
N ASN A 71 29.45 -44.68 98.72
CA ASN A 71 29.25 -44.03 97.43
C ASN A 71 30.58 -43.53 96.83
N LEU A 72 31.46 -42.94 97.64
CA LEU A 72 32.83 -42.60 97.23
C LEU A 72 33.63 -43.85 96.83
N GLY A 73 33.51 -44.95 97.55
CA GLY A 73 34.15 -46.23 97.19
C GLY A 73 33.60 -46.84 95.89
N ALA A 74 32.31 -46.66 95.59
CA ALA A 74 31.70 -47.10 94.34
C ALA A 74 32.11 -46.22 93.14
N CYS A 75 32.19 -44.90 93.32
CA CYS A 75 32.68 -43.97 92.30
C CYS A 75 34.18 -44.15 92.05
N ASN A 76 35.00 -44.21 93.12
CA ASN A 76 36.45 -44.44 93.05
C ASN A 76 36.79 -45.93 92.89
N SER A 77 35.84 -46.78 92.51
CA SER A 77 36.12 -48.20 92.30
C SER A 77 37.07 -48.37 91.13
N LEU A 78 38.11 -49.20 91.30
CA LEU A 78 39.18 -49.38 90.32
C LEU A 78 38.63 -49.78 88.94
N ALA A 79 37.55 -50.56 88.90
CA ALA A 79 36.86 -50.95 87.68
C ALA A 79 36.21 -49.77 86.94
N ARG A 80 35.60 -48.82 87.67
CA ARG A 80 34.97 -47.63 87.07
C ARG A 80 36.02 -46.67 86.53
N GLN A 81 37.08 -46.42 87.30
CA GLN A 81 38.21 -45.60 86.84
C GLN A 81 38.94 -46.21 85.62
N GLN A 82 39.05 -47.54 85.56
CA GLN A 82 39.56 -48.23 84.36
C GLN A 82 38.62 -48.13 83.16
N GLN A 83 37.30 -48.12 83.37
CA GLN A 83 36.34 -47.91 82.28
C GLN A 83 36.37 -46.46 81.78
N GLU A 84 36.34 -45.48 82.68
CA GLU A 84 36.45 -44.06 82.34
C GLU A 84 37.75 -43.75 81.58
N ASN A 85 38.89 -44.37 81.97
CA ASN A 85 40.14 -44.26 81.20
C ASN A 85 40.06 -44.87 79.79
N LYS A 86 39.33 -45.99 79.59
CA LYS A 86 39.10 -46.57 78.26
C LYS A 86 38.16 -45.68 77.42
N ASP A 87 37.14 -45.12 78.05
CA ASP A 87 36.19 -44.22 77.39
C ASP A 87 36.90 -42.92 76.96
N ILE A 88 37.78 -42.37 77.80
CA ILE A 88 38.66 -41.24 77.45
C ILE A 88 39.59 -41.59 76.28
N GLN A 89 40.26 -42.75 76.32
CA GLN A 89 41.15 -43.19 75.23
C GLN A 89 40.41 -43.39 73.91
N THR A 90 39.20 -43.98 73.93
CA THR A 90 38.39 -44.16 72.73
C THR A 90 37.87 -42.82 72.18
N ILE A 91 37.48 -41.87 73.05
CA ILE A 91 37.12 -40.51 72.65
C ILE A 91 38.32 -39.78 72.03
N GLN A 92 39.53 -39.91 72.58
CA GLN A 92 40.75 -39.33 72.01
C GLN A 92 41.01 -39.85 70.59
N VAL A 93 41.00 -41.17 70.40
CA VAL A 93 41.17 -41.79 69.07
C VAL A 93 40.08 -41.34 68.08
N LEU A 94 38.82 -41.20 68.52
CA LEU A 94 37.73 -40.71 67.67
C LEU A 94 37.87 -39.21 67.32
N LEU A 95 38.42 -38.39 68.21
CA LEU A 95 38.73 -36.98 67.93
C LEU A 95 39.88 -36.86 66.93
N GLU A 96 40.97 -37.61 67.12
CA GLU A 96 42.09 -37.67 66.16
C GLU A 96 41.60 -38.12 64.76
N GLN A 97 40.77 -39.17 64.70
CA GLN A 97 40.15 -39.60 63.44
C GLN A 97 39.26 -38.53 62.81
N ARG A 98 38.52 -37.77 63.61
CA ARG A 98 37.68 -36.66 63.12
C ARG A 98 38.53 -35.51 62.58
N GLU A 99 39.60 -35.11 63.27
CA GLU A 99 40.52 -34.07 62.81
C GLU A 99 41.17 -34.45 61.48
N MET A 100 41.64 -35.70 61.35
CA MET A 100 42.16 -36.26 60.09
C MET A 100 41.11 -36.21 58.96
N LEU A 101 39.85 -36.55 59.24
CA LEU A 101 38.76 -36.46 58.25
C LEU A 101 38.41 -35.01 57.88
N GLU A 102 38.45 -34.07 58.83
CA GLU A 102 38.23 -32.65 58.55
C GLU A 102 39.38 -32.04 57.72
N GLU A 103 40.63 -32.45 57.95
CA GLU A 103 41.75 -32.10 57.08
C GLU A 103 41.58 -32.61 55.64
N GLU A 104 41.27 -33.89 55.46
CA GLU A 104 41.05 -34.47 54.13
C GLU A 104 39.85 -33.82 53.41
N LEU A 105 38.80 -33.47 54.16
CA LEU A 105 37.68 -32.69 53.64
C LEU A 105 38.10 -31.28 53.21
N GLN A 106 39.00 -30.62 53.95
CA GLN A 106 39.55 -29.31 53.55
C GLN A 106 40.45 -29.41 52.32
N LYS A 107 41.33 -30.43 52.24
CA LYS A 107 42.18 -30.70 51.07
C LYS A 107 41.31 -30.96 49.83
N GLY A 108 40.29 -31.81 49.96
CA GLY A 108 39.31 -32.08 48.91
C GLY A 108 38.53 -30.84 48.46
N LYS A 109 38.10 -29.97 49.39
CA LYS A 109 37.43 -28.70 49.07
C LYS A 109 38.34 -27.73 48.31
N LYS A 110 39.62 -27.62 48.67
CA LYS A 110 40.60 -26.77 47.95
C LYS A 110 40.82 -27.27 46.52
N CYS A 111 41.09 -28.57 46.36
CA CYS A 111 41.22 -29.21 45.04
C CYS A 111 39.95 -29.02 44.17
N GLN A 112 38.76 -29.16 44.77
CA GLN A 112 37.49 -28.92 44.04
C GLN A 112 37.32 -27.45 43.63
N GLN A 113 37.80 -26.48 44.42
CA GLN A 113 37.79 -25.06 44.03
C GLN A 113 38.77 -24.76 42.89
N GLU A 114 39.94 -25.39 42.88
CA GLU A 114 40.93 -25.26 41.82
C GLU A 114 40.41 -25.86 40.50
N LEU A 115 39.90 -27.10 40.53
CA LEU A 115 39.24 -27.73 39.40
C LEU A 115 38.07 -26.88 38.84
N LYS A 116 37.27 -26.25 39.72
CA LYS A 116 36.19 -25.33 39.29
C LYS A 116 36.72 -24.07 38.59
N LYS A 117 37.87 -23.53 39.01
CA LYS A 117 38.50 -22.38 38.34
C LYS A 117 39.01 -22.79 36.96
N GLU A 118 39.66 -23.94 36.86
CA GLU A 118 40.20 -24.47 35.61
C GLU A 118 39.08 -24.75 34.60
N VAL A 119 38.05 -25.50 35.00
CA VAL A 119 36.88 -25.79 34.16
C VAL A 119 36.17 -24.51 33.71
N ASN A 120 36.10 -23.48 34.56
CA ASN A 120 35.49 -22.20 34.18
C ASN A 120 36.38 -21.37 33.23
N TYR A 121 37.71 -21.45 33.37
CA TYR A 121 38.66 -20.86 32.42
C TYR A 121 38.54 -21.53 31.05
N GLU A 122 38.59 -22.86 31.01
CA GLU A 122 38.41 -23.67 29.80
C GLU A 122 37.06 -23.39 29.12
N LEU A 123 35.95 -23.40 29.87
CA LEU A 123 34.61 -23.09 29.34
C LEU A 123 34.55 -21.66 28.77
N SER A 124 35.18 -20.70 29.43
CA SER A 124 35.28 -19.32 28.95
C SER A 124 36.08 -19.22 27.65
N TYR A 125 37.25 -19.89 27.60
CA TYR A 125 38.19 -19.82 26.49
C TYR A 125 37.71 -20.56 25.24
N TYR A 126 37.23 -21.79 25.39
CA TYR A 126 36.83 -22.65 24.27
C TYR A 126 35.37 -22.49 23.85
N LEU A 127 34.47 -22.06 24.74
CA LEU A 127 33.03 -21.99 24.44
C LEU A 127 32.50 -20.55 24.38
N ILE A 128 32.75 -19.73 25.41
CA ILE A 128 32.14 -18.41 25.53
C ILE A 128 32.80 -17.39 24.59
N LEU A 129 34.13 -17.28 24.59
CA LEU A 129 34.86 -16.32 23.74
C LEU A 129 34.63 -16.56 22.23
N PRO A 130 34.69 -17.80 21.70
CA PRO A 130 34.39 -18.05 20.29
C PRO A 130 32.93 -17.75 19.94
N ARG A 131 31.97 -18.12 20.81
CA ARG A 131 30.55 -17.80 20.62
C ARG A 131 30.31 -16.28 20.55
N ILE A 132 30.94 -15.49 21.42
CA ILE A 132 30.87 -14.02 21.37
C ILE A 132 31.48 -13.47 20.07
N ARG A 133 32.60 -14.01 19.60
CA ARG A 133 33.22 -13.60 18.31
C ARG A 133 32.30 -13.91 17.13
N ILE A 134 31.71 -15.11 17.09
CA ILE A 134 30.74 -15.52 16.08
C ILE A 134 29.50 -14.61 16.11
N GLN A 135 28.92 -14.35 17.30
CA GLN A 135 27.77 -13.46 17.45
C GLN A 135 28.06 -12.03 16.95
N LYS A 136 29.25 -11.49 17.23
CA LYS A 136 29.68 -10.18 16.71
C LYS A 136 29.86 -10.20 15.18
N SER A 137 30.39 -11.29 14.63
CA SER A 137 30.51 -11.48 13.18
C SER A 137 29.13 -11.53 12.51
N ILE A 138 28.20 -12.31 13.04
CA ILE A 138 26.80 -12.41 12.58
C ILE A 138 26.15 -11.02 12.55
N ARG A 139 26.16 -10.28 13.68
CA ARG A 139 25.62 -8.90 13.76
C ARG A 139 26.26 -7.95 12.73
N THR A 140 27.55 -8.10 12.47
CA THR A 140 28.27 -7.28 11.48
C THR A 140 27.84 -7.63 10.05
N MET A 141 27.59 -8.90 9.77
CA MET A 141 27.11 -9.37 8.46
C MET A 141 25.63 -9.02 8.24
N GLU A 142 24.78 -9.15 9.26
CA GLU A 142 23.39 -8.66 9.26
C GLU A 142 23.32 -7.16 8.99
N TYR A 143 24.14 -6.36 9.68
CA TYR A 143 24.23 -4.92 9.42
C TYR A 143 24.67 -4.58 7.99
N LYS A 144 25.68 -5.31 7.46
CA LYS A 144 26.12 -5.15 6.06
C LYS A 144 25.02 -5.54 5.06
N LEU A 145 24.30 -6.63 5.33
CA LEU A 145 23.19 -7.10 4.50
C LEU A 145 22.04 -6.09 4.51
N ASN A 146 21.61 -5.63 5.68
CA ASN A 146 20.57 -4.62 5.82
C ASN A 146 20.95 -3.33 5.08
N ARG A 147 22.20 -2.85 5.24
CA ARG A 147 22.69 -1.67 4.51
C ARG A 147 22.74 -1.87 2.98
N ALA A 148 23.00 -3.10 2.52
CA ALA A 148 22.94 -3.43 1.09
C ALA A 148 21.49 -3.48 0.58
N LEU A 149 20.56 -4.05 1.35
CA LEU A 149 19.13 -4.09 1.03
C LEU A 149 18.50 -2.68 1.02
N THR A 150 18.81 -1.82 1.99
CA THR A 150 18.35 -0.42 1.97
C THR A 150 18.83 0.29 0.71
N ARG A 151 20.12 0.15 0.35
CA ARG A 151 20.67 0.71 -0.89
C ARG A 151 20.01 0.14 -2.14
N LEU A 152 19.73 -1.17 -2.18
CA LEU A 152 19.03 -1.79 -3.30
C LEU A 152 17.62 -1.19 -3.45
N ASN A 153 16.87 -1.08 -2.35
CA ASN A 153 15.55 -0.48 -2.33
C ASN A 153 15.57 1.00 -2.76
N GLU A 154 16.56 1.79 -2.32
CA GLU A 154 16.79 3.16 -2.79
C GLU A 154 17.09 3.24 -4.30
N GLN A 155 17.79 2.27 -4.88
CA GLN A 155 18.01 2.23 -6.32
C GLN A 155 16.76 1.78 -7.07
N LEU A 156 15.96 0.86 -6.51
CA LEU A 156 14.70 0.41 -7.11
C LEU A 156 13.65 1.53 -7.12
N THR A 157 13.52 2.33 -6.05
CA THR A 157 12.61 3.49 -6.04
C THR A 157 13.04 4.55 -7.05
N LYS A 158 14.34 4.87 -7.12
CA LYS A 158 14.89 5.75 -8.16
C LYS A 158 14.65 5.20 -9.58
N ASN A 159 14.77 3.88 -9.77
CA ASN A 159 14.50 3.26 -11.06
C ASN A 159 13.00 3.34 -11.44
N SER A 160 12.07 3.24 -10.47
CA SER A 160 10.64 3.47 -10.70
C SER A 160 10.38 4.92 -11.13
N GLN A 161 10.92 5.89 -10.39
CA GLN A 161 10.79 7.31 -10.70
C GLN A 161 11.28 7.64 -12.11
N VAL A 162 12.48 7.16 -12.49
CA VAL A 162 13.03 7.37 -13.84
C VAL A 162 12.18 6.68 -14.93
N ARG A 163 11.51 5.55 -14.64
CA ARG A 163 10.57 4.93 -15.59
C ARG A 163 9.28 5.74 -15.75
N GLU A 164 8.76 6.31 -14.67
CA GLU A 164 7.58 7.18 -14.66
C GLU A 164 7.87 8.49 -15.41
N GLU A 165 9.04 9.10 -15.19
CA GLU A 165 9.54 10.25 -15.96
C GLU A 165 9.70 9.91 -17.45
N LEU A 166 10.33 8.78 -17.79
CA LEU A 166 10.48 8.32 -19.17
C LEU A 166 9.13 8.10 -19.86
N HIS A 167 8.15 7.53 -19.14
CA HIS A 167 6.81 7.31 -19.66
C HIS A 167 6.07 8.63 -19.92
N THR A 168 6.20 9.60 -19.00
CA THR A 168 5.67 10.95 -19.14
C THR A 168 6.27 11.66 -20.36
N LEU A 169 7.60 11.67 -20.48
CA LEU A 169 8.32 12.24 -21.62
C LEU A 169 7.97 11.55 -22.94
N TYR A 170 7.71 10.24 -22.94
CA TYR A 170 7.23 9.51 -24.11
C TYR A 170 5.83 9.98 -24.55
N ILE A 171 4.89 10.12 -23.61
CA ILE A 171 3.54 10.64 -23.89
C ILE A 171 3.62 12.07 -24.42
N GLU A 172 4.44 12.93 -23.81
CA GLU A 172 4.65 14.30 -24.25
C GLU A 172 5.24 14.36 -25.66
N ARG A 173 6.27 13.56 -25.95
CA ARG A 173 6.85 13.45 -27.30
C ARG A 173 5.82 13.00 -28.33
N VAL A 174 4.96 12.02 -28.00
CA VAL A 174 3.89 11.56 -28.90
C VAL A 174 2.86 12.67 -29.15
N ARG A 175 2.44 13.40 -28.11
CA ARG A 175 1.54 14.57 -28.24
C ARG A 175 2.16 15.68 -29.08
N PHE A 176 3.45 15.99 -28.86
CA PHE A 176 4.19 16.98 -29.63
C PHE A 176 4.31 16.57 -31.10
N GLN A 177 4.62 15.31 -31.39
CA GLN A 177 4.69 14.79 -32.75
C GLN A 177 3.32 14.88 -33.45
N GLN A 178 2.22 14.57 -32.75
CA GLN A 178 0.87 14.73 -33.29
C GLN A 178 0.55 16.20 -33.61
N LEU A 179 0.90 17.14 -32.72
CA LEU A 179 0.74 18.57 -32.95
C LEU A 179 1.57 19.06 -34.14
N HIS A 180 2.86 18.71 -34.19
CA HIS A 180 3.75 19.03 -35.30
C HIS A 180 3.22 18.51 -36.63
N ASN A 181 2.70 17.28 -36.67
CA ASN A 181 2.11 16.69 -37.86
C ASN A 181 0.81 17.40 -38.30
N ARG A 182 0.00 17.94 -37.37
CA ARG A 182 -1.18 18.77 -37.70
C ARG A 182 -0.74 20.12 -38.30
N LEU A 183 0.15 20.84 -37.62
CA LEU A 183 0.68 22.13 -38.09
C LEU A 183 1.38 21.99 -39.45
N SER A 184 2.07 20.87 -39.70
CA SER A 184 2.68 20.58 -41.00
C SER A 184 1.65 20.42 -42.13
N LYS A 185 0.49 19.81 -41.84
CA LYS A 185 -0.61 19.69 -42.80
C LYS A 185 -1.26 21.05 -43.07
N GLU A 186 -1.57 21.81 -42.02
CA GLU A 186 -2.12 23.17 -42.14
C GLU A 186 -1.20 24.08 -42.98
N LEU A 187 0.12 24.00 -42.75
CA LEU A 187 1.11 24.74 -43.53
C LEU A 187 1.13 24.29 -45.01
N GLN A 188 0.99 22.99 -45.29
CA GLN A 188 0.88 22.46 -46.65
C GLN A 188 -0.42 22.91 -47.34
N GLU A 189 -1.54 22.95 -46.62
CA GLU A 189 -2.82 23.48 -47.13
C GLU A 189 -2.75 24.98 -47.44
N VAL A 190 -2.11 25.78 -46.56
CA VAL A 190 -1.88 27.20 -46.82
C VAL A 190 -0.99 27.40 -48.04
N ARG A 191 0.09 26.61 -48.20
CA ARG A 191 0.91 26.63 -49.43
C ARG A 191 0.11 26.27 -50.68
N LYS A 192 -0.79 25.29 -50.60
CA LYS A 192 -1.69 24.92 -51.71
C LYS A 192 -2.61 26.09 -52.08
N LYS A 193 -3.26 26.71 -51.10
CA LYS A 193 -4.13 27.90 -51.29
C LYS A 193 -3.35 29.09 -51.90
N ILE A 194 -2.11 29.32 -51.47
CA ILE A 194 -1.24 30.34 -52.09
C ILE A 194 -0.98 30.01 -53.57
N GLY A 195 -0.67 28.76 -53.89
CA GLY A 195 -0.50 28.31 -55.28
C GLY A 195 -1.77 28.46 -56.13
N GLU A 196 -2.94 28.14 -55.57
CA GLU A 196 -4.24 28.34 -56.20
C GLU A 196 -4.51 29.82 -56.51
N VAL A 197 -4.25 30.72 -55.55
CA VAL A 197 -4.39 32.17 -55.73
C VAL A 197 -3.40 32.72 -56.76
N ILE A 198 -2.15 32.23 -56.79
CA ILE A 198 -1.16 32.60 -57.81
C ILE A 198 -1.66 32.18 -59.20
N ASN A 199 -2.11 30.94 -59.36
CA ASN A 199 -2.62 30.44 -60.65
C ASN A 199 -3.86 31.22 -61.13
N GLN A 200 -4.79 31.53 -60.23
CA GLN A 200 -5.95 32.39 -60.53
C GLN A 200 -5.51 33.80 -60.94
N SER A 201 -4.52 34.38 -60.24
CA SER A 201 -3.97 35.70 -60.56
C SER A 201 -3.26 35.73 -61.91
N SER A 202 -2.53 34.66 -62.27
CA SER A 202 -1.91 34.50 -63.58
C SER A 202 -2.95 34.40 -64.70
N ALA A 203 -3.98 33.54 -64.55
CA ALA A 203 -5.05 33.44 -65.54
C ALA A 203 -5.85 34.77 -65.70
N ALA A 204 -6.08 35.50 -64.62
CA ALA A 204 -6.68 36.84 -64.64
C ALA A 204 -5.76 37.89 -65.31
N TYR A 205 -4.44 37.73 -65.20
CA TYR A 205 -3.47 38.57 -65.90
C TYR A 205 -3.46 38.29 -67.41
N ASP A 206 -3.43 37.01 -67.81
CA ASP A 206 -3.38 36.59 -69.21
C ASP A 206 -4.65 37.01 -69.97
N THR A 207 -5.83 36.75 -69.40
CA THR A 207 -7.11 37.22 -69.95
C THR A 207 -7.18 38.75 -70.08
N ARG A 208 -6.61 39.50 -69.13
CA ARG A 208 -6.49 40.97 -69.22
C ARG A 208 -5.53 41.40 -70.34
N VAL A 209 -4.41 40.70 -70.52
CA VAL A 209 -3.45 40.99 -71.61
C VAL A 209 -4.09 40.71 -72.98
N GLU A 210 -4.82 39.60 -73.12
CA GLU A 210 -5.60 39.33 -74.32
C GLU A 210 -6.64 40.42 -74.62
N ALA A 211 -7.41 40.83 -73.60
CA ALA A 211 -8.42 41.88 -73.75
C ALA A 211 -7.77 43.22 -74.16
N HIS A 212 -6.61 43.57 -73.58
CA HIS A 212 -5.85 44.75 -73.96
C HIS A 212 -5.30 44.67 -75.40
N SER A 213 -4.81 43.49 -75.81
CA SER A 213 -4.36 43.23 -77.18
C SER A 213 -5.52 43.40 -78.19
N LYS A 214 -6.68 42.78 -77.91
CA LYS A 214 -7.90 42.94 -78.70
C LYS A 214 -8.35 44.41 -78.78
N ALA A 215 -8.33 45.15 -77.67
CA ALA A 215 -8.68 46.57 -77.63
C ALA A 215 -7.71 47.45 -78.42
N THR A 216 -6.40 47.17 -78.37
CA THR A 216 -5.40 47.91 -79.16
C THR A 216 -5.55 47.64 -80.66
N MET A 217 -5.78 46.39 -81.09
CA MET A 217 -6.09 46.08 -82.49
C MET A 217 -7.36 46.80 -83.00
N ILE A 218 -8.43 46.82 -82.22
CA ILE A 218 -9.67 47.54 -82.59
C ILE A 218 -9.41 49.04 -82.71
N LYS A 219 -8.64 49.64 -81.80
CA LYS A 219 -8.27 51.06 -81.85
C LYS A 219 -7.42 51.39 -83.08
N GLU A 220 -6.43 50.55 -83.41
CA GLU A 220 -5.62 50.72 -84.62
C GLU A 220 -6.44 50.58 -85.90
N LYS A 221 -7.37 49.63 -85.95
CA LYS A 221 -8.31 49.50 -87.07
C LYS A 221 -9.18 50.75 -87.19
N ALA A 222 -9.82 51.20 -86.11
CA ALA A 222 -10.68 52.39 -86.13
C ALA A 222 -9.91 53.67 -86.56
N LEU A 223 -8.62 53.79 -86.22
CA LEU A 223 -7.77 54.88 -86.72
C LEU A 223 -7.52 54.76 -88.23
N LYS A 224 -7.18 53.57 -88.74
CA LYS A 224 -6.99 53.32 -90.18
C LYS A 224 -8.27 53.58 -90.98
N ASP A 225 -9.42 53.07 -90.51
CA ASP A 225 -10.73 53.26 -91.14
C ASP A 225 -11.08 54.76 -91.17
N ARG A 226 -10.86 55.50 -90.06
CA ARG A 226 -11.04 56.96 -90.00
C ARG A 226 -10.15 57.71 -90.99
N ASP A 227 -8.89 57.30 -91.12
CA ASP A 227 -7.93 57.94 -92.02
C ASP A 227 -8.30 57.66 -93.49
N GLN A 228 -8.78 56.44 -93.81
CA GLN A 228 -9.36 56.08 -95.10
C GLN A 228 -10.59 56.93 -95.44
N TYR A 229 -11.58 57.03 -94.54
CA TYR A 229 -12.74 57.90 -94.74
C TYR A 229 -12.33 59.37 -94.90
N SER A 230 -11.28 59.85 -94.23
CA SER A 230 -10.76 61.21 -94.44
C SER A 230 -10.14 61.39 -95.82
N THR A 231 -9.47 60.38 -96.38
CA THR A 231 -8.97 60.44 -97.77
C THR A 231 -10.08 60.39 -98.80
N GLU A 232 -11.08 59.51 -98.61
CA GLU A 232 -12.26 59.40 -99.49
C GLU A 232 -13.07 60.70 -99.50
N LEU A 233 -13.32 61.30 -98.33
CA LEU A 233 -14.00 62.59 -98.24
C LEU A 233 -13.25 63.70 -98.99
N LYS A 234 -11.92 63.76 -98.88
CA LYS A 234 -11.09 64.72 -99.65
C LYS A 234 -11.06 64.43 -101.15
N GLU A 235 -11.35 63.21 -101.58
CA GLU A 235 -11.51 62.87 -103.00
C GLU A 235 -12.88 63.30 -103.51
N LEU A 236 -13.94 63.02 -102.76
CA LEU A 236 -15.29 63.50 -103.06
C LEU A 236 -15.36 65.03 -103.07
N GLU A 237 -14.74 65.72 -102.11
CA GLU A 237 -14.62 67.18 -102.08
C GLU A 237 -13.89 67.71 -103.32
N ARG A 238 -12.81 67.06 -103.77
CA ARG A 238 -12.09 67.42 -105.00
C ARG A 238 -12.95 67.23 -106.24
N VAL A 239 -13.72 66.13 -106.32
CA VAL A 239 -14.67 65.88 -107.43
C VAL A 239 -15.78 66.93 -107.44
N ILE A 240 -16.39 67.23 -106.28
CA ILE A 240 -17.45 68.24 -106.15
C ILE A 240 -16.92 69.64 -106.49
N ALA A 241 -15.70 69.99 -106.10
CA ALA A 241 -15.07 71.26 -106.46
C ALA A 241 -14.77 71.34 -107.97
N HIS A 242 -14.33 70.24 -108.60
CA HIS A 242 -14.16 70.16 -110.04
C HIS A 242 -15.50 70.28 -110.79
N GLU A 243 -16.55 69.59 -110.34
CA GLU A 243 -17.90 69.70 -110.92
C GLU A 243 -18.48 71.11 -110.74
N SER A 244 -18.28 71.72 -109.56
CA SER A 244 -18.74 73.08 -109.27
C SER A 244 -18.01 74.11 -110.13
N THR A 245 -16.69 74.01 -110.27
CA THR A 245 -15.91 74.91 -111.14
C THR A 245 -16.24 74.71 -112.61
N LEU A 246 -16.47 73.48 -113.07
CA LEU A 246 -16.99 73.18 -114.40
C LEU A 246 -18.38 73.80 -114.62
N LYS A 247 -19.29 73.67 -113.65
CA LYS A 247 -20.63 74.26 -113.70
C LYS A 247 -20.57 75.80 -113.73
N THR A 248 -19.72 76.42 -112.92
CA THR A 248 -19.49 77.88 -112.96
C THR A 248 -18.87 78.31 -114.28
N PHE A 249 -17.91 77.55 -114.83
CA PHE A 249 -17.33 77.80 -116.15
C PHE A 249 -18.40 77.71 -117.26
N MET A 250 -19.28 76.72 -117.21
CA MET A 250 -20.42 76.60 -118.14
C MET A 250 -21.39 77.78 -117.99
N ILE A 251 -21.73 78.19 -116.77
CA ILE A 251 -22.56 79.38 -116.52
C ILE A 251 -21.90 80.64 -117.12
N VAL A 252 -20.61 80.86 -116.88
CA VAL A 252 -19.87 82.02 -117.43
C VAL A 252 -19.80 81.97 -118.97
N LYS A 253 -19.52 80.80 -119.56
CA LYS A 253 -19.52 80.63 -121.02
C LYS A 253 -20.90 80.81 -121.67
N CYS A 254 -21.96 80.40 -120.98
CA CYS A 254 -23.34 80.66 -121.41
C CYS A 254 -23.83 82.08 -121.06
N SER A 255 -23.08 82.87 -120.29
CA SER A 255 -23.43 84.26 -119.97
C SER A 255 -22.90 85.27 -121.00
N ASP A 256 -21.74 85.00 -121.62
CA ASP A 256 -21.19 85.82 -122.73
C ASP A 256 -21.87 85.54 -124.09
N ALA A 257 -22.66 84.46 -124.19
CA ALA A 257 -23.48 84.13 -125.36
C ALA A 257 -24.95 84.45 -125.06
N GLY A 258 -25.36 85.70 -125.29
CA GLY A 258 -26.72 86.14 -124.98
C GLY A 258 -27.80 85.49 -125.86
N ARG A 259 -28.89 85.05 -125.21
CA ARG A 259 -30.22 84.66 -125.75
C ARG A 259 -30.22 83.37 -126.61
N GLN A 260 -30.97 82.31 -126.27
CA GLN A 260 -32.43 82.33 -126.09
C GLN A 260 -32.97 81.14 -125.26
N ASP A 261 -33.96 81.43 -124.42
CA ASP A 261 -35.20 80.72 -124.03
C ASP A 261 -35.25 79.20 -123.70
N ASP A 262 -35.88 78.96 -122.53
CA ASP A 262 -36.84 77.90 -122.14
C ASP A 262 -36.44 76.43 -121.84
N GLU A 263 -36.37 76.18 -120.52
CA GLU A 263 -37.29 75.29 -119.76
C GLU A 263 -37.42 73.79 -120.10
N TYR A 264 -36.92 72.93 -119.19
CA TYR A 264 -37.55 71.75 -118.52
C TYR A 264 -36.43 70.99 -117.74
N ILE A 265 -36.39 70.84 -116.39
CA ILE A 265 -37.20 69.98 -115.50
C ILE A 265 -37.09 68.48 -115.92
N LEU A 266 -36.66 67.47 -115.13
CA LEU A 266 -36.44 67.29 -113.68
C LEU A 266 -35.59 66.00 -113.40
N TYR A 267 -34.70 65.96 -112.39
CA TYR A 267 -34.32 64.86 -111.44
C TYR A 267 -34.34 63.38 -111.96
N ARG A 268 -33.35 62.48 -111.72
CA ARG A 268 -32.86 62.00 -110.40
C ARG A 268 -31.73 60.95 -110.52
N THR A 269 -31.00 60.74 -109.42
CA THR A 269 -29.81 59.88 -109.18
C THR A 269 -30.07 58.34 -109.09
N PRO A 270 -29.01 57.48 -109.06
CA PRO A 270 -29.03 56.10 -109.59
C PRO A 270 -29.16 55.00 -108.53
N LYS A 271 -29.22 53.73 -108.98
CA LYS A 271 -28.79 52.55 -108.19
C LYS A 271 -28.07 51.50 -109.04
N PHE A 272 -26.86 51.14 -108.59
CA PHE A 272 -26.23 49.85 -108.85
C PHE A 272 -27.02 48.72 -108.17
N LYS A 273 -27.05 47.55 -108.80
CA LYS A 273 -26.98 46.21 -108.18
C LYS A 273 -26.60 45.23 -109.30
N ASP A 274 -25.33 44.83 -109.40
CA ASP A 274 -24.60 43.86 -108.56
C ASP A 274 -24.70 42.46 -109.19
N GLU A 275 -23.53 41.87 -109.47
CA GLU A 275 -23.39 40.78 -110.43
C GLU A 275 -23.60 39.41 -109.80
N SER A 276 -24.20 38.54 -110.60
CA SER A 276 -24.49 37.16 -110.27
C SER A 276 -23.27 36.24 -110.40
N GLN A 277 -23.33 35.12 -109.67
CA GLN A 277 -22.90 33.75 -110.04
C GLN A 277 -21.62 33.12 -109.45
N SER A 278 -21.78 31.80 -109.27
CA SER A 278 -20.80 30.75 -108.96
C SER A 278 -20.39 30.65 -107.48
N ARG A 279 -20.60 29.52 -106.78
CA ARG A 279 -20.75 28.12 -107.26
C ARG A 279 -21.84 27.36 -106.51
N MET A 280 -22.63 26.58 -107.25
CA MET A 280 -23.31 25.40 -106.74
C MET A 280 -22.40 24.18 -106.91
N ASP A 281 -22.56 23.16 -106.07
CA ASP A 281 -22.44 21.75 -106.50
C ASP A 281 -23.24 20.80 -105.59
N SER A 282 -23.75 19.73 -106.20
CA SER A 282 -24.35 18.51 -105.61
C SER A 282 -25.55 18.64 -104.65
N GLY A 283 -26.76 18.31 -105.15
CA GLY A 283 -27.95 18.16 -104.30
C GLY A 283 -29.32 18.05 -104.98
N GLU A 284 -29.41 17.68 -106.27
CA GLU A 284 -30.72 17.52 -106.95
C GLU A 284 -31.45 16.22 -106.55
N GLU A 285 -31.96 16.14 -105.32
CA GLU A 285 -33.10 15.27 -105.02
C GLU A 285 -34.37 15.91 -105.60
N SER A 286 -34.67 15.53 -106.86
CA SER A 286 -35.93 15.72 -107.59
C SER A 286 -36.74 16.98 -107.21
N LEU A 287 -36.53 18.07 -107.96
CA LEU A 287 -37.26 19.33 -107.77
C LEU A 287 -38.78 19.14 -107.65
N ASP A 288 -39.37 18.23 -108.44
CA ASP A 288 -40.78 17.85 -108.38
C ASP A 288 -41.23 17.31 -107.00
N ALA A 289 -40.37 16.57 -106.30
CA ALA A 289 -40.68 15.99 -104.98
C ALA A 289 -40.57 17.04 -103.86
N LEU A 290 -39.62 17.97 -103.99
CA LEU A 290 -39.54 19.16 -103.14
C LEU A 290 -40.75 20.06 -103.39
N GLU A 291 -41.14 20.33 -104.62
CA GLU A 291 -42.28 21.18 -104.98
C GLU A 291 -43.62 20.56 -104.52
N GLU A 292 -43.80 19.23 -104.63
CA GLU A 292 -44.96 18.53 -104.06
C GLU A 292 -44.95 18.57 -102.51
N ALA A 293 -43.78 18.52 -101.86
CA ALA A 293 -43.66 18.72 -100.42
C ALA A 293 -43.98 20.17 -100.00
N PHE A 294 -43.51 21.16 -100.75
CA PHE A 294 -43.80 22.58 -100.51
C PHE A 294 -45.29 22.90 -100.67
N GLU A 295 -45.96 22.41 -101.71
CA GLU A 295 -47.38 22.70 -101.91
C GLU A 295 -48.26 22.03 -100.83
N ARG A 296 -47.87 20.83 -100.34
CA ARG A 296 -48.48 20.21 -99.14
C ARG A 296 -48.29 21.07 -97.89
N ILE A 297 -47.10 21.62 -97.65
CA ILE A 297 -46.83 22.50 -96.50
C ILE A 297 -47.61 23.81 -96.64
N ARG A 298 -47.63 24.42 -97.83
CA ARG A 298 -48.38 25.65 -98.14
C ARG A 298 -49.87 25.52 -97.82
N ILE A 299 -50.49 24.40 -98.22
CA ILE A 299 -51.90 24.09 -97.91
C ILE A 299 -52.10 23.90 -96.40
N ALA A 300 -51.14 23.29 -95.69
CA ALA A 300 -51.23 23.03 -94.25
C ALA A 300 -50.96 24.26 -93.37
N THR A 301 -50.14 25.22 -93.82
CA THR A 301 -49.77 26.42 -93.04
C THR A 301 -50.48 27.71 -93.45
N GLY A 302 -51.07 27.77 -94.66
CA GLY A 302 -51.86 28.94 -95.12
C GLY A 302 -51.04 30.20 -95.41
N GLU A 303 -49.75 30.06 -95.72
CA GLU A 303 -48.79 31.15 -95.91
C GLU A 303 -48.41 31.27 -97.40
N GLU A 304 -48.61 32.44 -98.01
CA GLU A 304 -48.46 32.62 -99.46
C GLU A 304 -47.05 33.01 -99.93
N ASN A 305 -46.15 33.42 -99.02
CA ASN A 305 -44.81 33.90 -99.38
C ASN A 305 -43.71 32.88 -99.02
N LEU A 306 -43.04 32.33 -100.05
CA LEU A 306 -42.01 31.29 -99.93
C LEU A 306 -40.90 31.66 -98.93
N ASP A 307 -40.32 32.85 -99.05
CA ASP A 307 -39.24 33.33 -98.17
C ASP A 307 -39.67 33.43 -96.70
N GLN A 308 -40.94 33.76 -96.45
CA GLN A 308 -41.48 33.85 -95.09
C GLN A 308 -41.71 32.46 -94.49
N LEU A 309 -42.16 31.49 -95.30
CA LEU A 309 -42.31 30.10 -94.88
C LEU A 309 -40.94 29.48 -94.53
N VAL A 310 -39.94 29.64 -95.40
CA VAL A 310 -38.57 29.14 -95.16
C VAL A 310 -37.95 29.82 -93.93
N THR A 311 -38.09 31.14 -93.79
CA THR A 311 -37.59 31.86 -92.61
C THR A 311 -38.25 31.38 -91.31
N ARG A 312 -39.56 31.09 -91.33
CA ARG A 312 -40.27 30.52 -90.17
C ARG A 312 -39.87 29.07 -89.90
N TYR A 313 -39.66 28.27 -90.94
CA TYR A 313 -39.19 26.89 -90.78
C TYR A 313 -37.83 26.86 -90.09
N ILE A 314 -36.85 27.64 -90.58
CA ILE A 314 -35.53 27.78 -89.96
C ILE A 314 -35.65 28.26 -88.50
N GLN A 315 -36.48 29.27 -88.22
CA GLN A 315 -36.70 29.73 -86.84
C GLN A 315 -37.37 28.69 -85.92
N VAL A 316 -38.21 27.81 -86.47
CA VAL A 316 -38.85 26.72 -85.73
C VAL A 316 -37.85 25.57 -85.55
N GLU A 317 -37.03 25.27 -86.55
CA GLU A 317 -35.96 24.28 -86.52
C GLU A 317 -34.87 24.67 -85.52
N ASP A 318 -34.37 25.90 -85.55
CA ASP A 318 -33.42 26.45 -84.58
C ASP A 318 -33.96 26.34 -83.14
N ARG A 319 -35.24 26.67 -82.93
CA ARG A 319 -35.91 26.51 -81.63
C ARG A 319 -36.04 25.05 -81.23
N ASN A 320 -36.36 24.17 -82.17
CA ASN A 320 -36.52 22.73 -81.92
C ASN A 320 -35.16 22.08 -81.63
N PHE A 321 -34.10 22.50 -82.31
CA PHE A 321 -32.72 22.08 -82.06
C PHE A 321 -32.23 22.57 -80.69
N ALA A 322 -32.51 23.84 -80.32
CA ALA A 322 -32.24 24.35 -78.98
C ALA A 322 -33.02 23.58 -77.89
N LEU A 323 -34.30 23.27 -78.12
CA LEU A 323 -35.12 22.44 -77.24
C LEU A 323 -34.60 21.01 -77.12
N PHE A 324 -34.18 20.38 -78.22
CA PHE A 324 -33.62 19.04 -78.24
C PHE A 324 -32.30 18.98 -77.46
N ASN A 325 -31.41 19.95 -77.67
CA ASN A 325 -30.16 20.06 -76.91
C ASN A 325 -30.44 20.27 -75.41
N PHE A 326 -31.39 21.14 -75.06
CA PHE A 326 -31.81 21.33 -73.66
C PHE A 326 -32.42 20.06 -73.05
N VAL A 327 -33.26 19.32 -73.77
CA VAL A 327 -33.81 18.04 -73.30
C VAL A 327 -32.71 16.99 -73.11
N ASN A 328 -31.70 16.95 -73.99
CA ASN A 328 -30.56 16.04 -73.83
C ASN A 328 -29.69 16.43 -72.63
N GLU A 329 -29.41 17.72 -72.44
CA GLU A 329 -28.68 18.24 -71.27
C GLU A 329 -29.41 17.91 -69.95
N GLN A 330 -30.72 18.16 -69.90
CA GLN A 330 -31.58 17.80 -68.76
C GLN A 330 -31.67 16.28 -68.54
N THR A 331 -31.62 15.47 -69.61
CA THR A 331 -31.59 14.01 -69.50
C THR A 331 -30.27 13.53 -68.91
N ASN A 332 -29.14 14.09 -69.38
CA ASN A 332 -27.81 13.80 -68.84
C ASN A 332 -27.68 14.23 -67.37
N GLU A 333 -28.19 15.41 -67.01
CA GLU A 333 -28.22 15.89 -65.62
C GLU A 333 -29.09 14.97 -64.75
N ALA A 334 -30.26 14.56 -65.24
CA ALA A 334 -31.14 13.62 -64.53
C ALA A 334 -30.53 12.21 -64.38
N GLU A 335 -29.69 11.76 -65.31
CA GLU A 335 -28.93 10.50 -65.16
C GLU A 335 -27.79 10.63 -64.16
N ALA A 336 -27.00 11.71 -64.21
CA ALA A 336 -25.95 11.99 -63.24
C ALA A 336 -26.50 12.07 -61.80
N LEU A 337 -27.63 12.78 -61.60
CA LEU A 337 -28.31 12.85 -60.30
C LEU A 337 -28.84 11.49 -59.84
N LYS A 338 -29.34 10.63 -60.75
CA LYS A 338 -29.75 9.26 -60.40
C LYS A 338 -28.56 8.41 -59.96
N GLU A 339 -27.41 8.53 -60.62
CA GLU A 339 -26.20 7.81 -60.24
C GLU A 339 -25.69 8.29 -58.87
N GLU A 340 -25.66 9.60 -58.63
CA GLU A 340 -25.29 10.16 -57.32
C GLU A 340 -26.25 9.70 -56.21
N ILE A 341 -27.56 9.72 -56.43
CA ILE A 341 -28.56 9.18 -55.50
C ILE A 341 -28.34 7.69 -55.24
N SER A 342 -28.00 6.91 -56.28
CA SER A 342 -27.70 5.48 -56.15
C SER A 342 -26.47 5.23 -55.27
N LYS A 343 -25.40 5.99 -55.52
CA LYS A 343 -24.15 5.94 -54.76
C LYS A 343 -24.36 6.33 -53.29
N ILE A 344 -25.07 7.44 -53.04
CA ILE A 344 -25.42 7.87 -51.66
C ILE A 344 -26.24 6.79 -50.94
N LYS A 345 -27.20 6.16 -51.62
CA LYS A 345 -27.97 5.03 -51.04
C LYS A 345 -27.08 3.83 -50.71
N GLN A 346 -26.13 3.48 -51.58
CA GLN A 346 -25.18 2.41 -51.33
C GLN A 346 -24.25 2.73 -50.15
N ASP A 347 -23.75 3.96 -50.05
CA ASP A 347 -22.91 4.42 -48.95
C ASP A 347 -23.69 4.44 -47.62
N MET A 348 -24.94 4.92 -47.61
CA MET A 348 -25.83 4.86 -46.44
C MET A 348 -26.01 3.42 -45.94
N GLU A 349 -26.26 2.47 -46.83
CA GLU A 349 -26.43 1.06 -46.44
C GLU A 349 -25.12 0.45 -45.93
N GLN A 350 -23.97 0.78 -46.52
CA GLN A 350 -22.66 0.39 -45.99
C GLN A 350 -22.41 0.95 -44.59
N PHE A 351 -22.74 2.23 -44.34
CA PHE A 351 -22.62 2.83 -43.01
C PHE A 351 -23.59 2.20 -42.00
N ARG A 352 -24.82 1.87 -42.42
CA ARG A 352 -25.79 1.16 -41.59
C ARG A 352 -25.30 -0.22 -41.16
N VAL A 353 -24.74 -1.00 -42.10
CA VAL A 353 -24.16 -2.33 -41.81
C VAL A 353 -22.92 -2.22 -40.91
N LYS A 354 -22.01 -1.29 -41.19
CA LYS A 354 -20.82 -1.04 -40.35
C LYS A 354 -21.22 -0.62 -38.93
N GLY A 355 -22.21 0.27 -38.79
CA GLY A 355 -22.74 0.69 -37.49
C GLY A 355 -23.35 -0.46 -36.70
N LEU A 356 -24.18 -1.30 -37.33
CA LEU A 356 -24.74 -2.49 -36.69
C LEU A 356 -23.67 -3.53 -36.29
N GLN A 357 -22.59 -3.66 -37.07
CA GLN A 357 -21.49 -4.55 -36.72
C GLN A 357 -20.65 -4.02 -35.56
N GLN A 358 -20.37 -2.71 -35.53
CA GLN A 358 -19.69 -2.04 -34.41
C GLN A 358 -20.53 -2.12 -33.12
N GLU A 359 -21.84 -1.89 -33.21
CA GLU A 359 -22.76 -1.99 -32.08
C GLU A 359 -22.77 -3.40 -31.48
N ARG A 360 -22.86 -4.45 -32.32
CA ARG A 360 -22.77 -5.85 -31.86
C ARG A 360 -21.41 -6.17 -31.22
N GLN A 361 -20.31 -5.67 -31.78
CA GLN A 361 -18.98 -5.83 -31.20
C GLN A 361 -18.87 -5.12 -29.84
N HIS A 362 -19.46 -3.93 -29.70
CA HIS A 362 -19.47 -3.19 -28.45
C HIS A 362 -20.33 -3.87 -27.38
N GLN A 363 -21.51 -4.38 -27.74
CA GLN A 363 -22.38 -5.15 -26.84
C GLN A 363 -21.71 -6.45 -26.38
N SER A 364 -21.04 -7.20 -27.27
CA SER A 364 -20.26 -8.38 -26.89
C SER A 364 -19.13 -8.03 -25.92
N LEU A 365 -18.38 -6.95 -26.19
CA LEU A 365 -17.29 -6.51 -25.31
C LEU A 365 -17.79 -6.04 -23.93
N LEU A 366 -18.96 -5.37 -23.88
CA LEU A 366 -19.60 -4.98 -22.62
C LEU A 366 -20.00 -6.23 -21.82
N GLN A 367 -20.62 -7.22 -22.46
CA GLN A 367 -20.96 -8.49 -21.81
C GLN A 367 -19.71 -9.22 -21.28
N ASP A 368 -18.64 -9.31 -22.07
CA ASP A 368 -17.37 -9.93 -21.65
C ASP A 368 -16.76 -9.20 -20.42
N ILE A 369 -16.91 -7.88 -20.35
CA ILE A 369 -16.44 -7.06 -19.22
C ILE A 369 -17.33 -7.26 -17.98
N ASP A 370 -18.65 -7.31 -18.15
CA ASP A 370 -19.59 -7.54 -17.06
C ASP A 370 -19.43 -8.95 -16.46
N GLU A 371 -19.24 -9.99 -17.29
CA GLU A 371 -18.93 -11.36 -16.81
C GLU A 371 -17.60 -11.42 -16.04
N GLN A 372 -16.56 -10.72 -16.51
CA GLN A 372 -15.29 -10.58 -15.76
C GLN A 372 -15.49 -9.84 -14.44
N LEU A 373 -16.32 -8.78 -14.43
CA LEU A 373 -16.61 -7.99 -13.24
C LEU A 373 -17.38 -8.82 -12.19
N GLU A 374 -18.39 -9.58 -12.59
CA GLU A 374 -19.09 -10.52 -11.70
C GLU A 374 -18.13 -11.59 -11.13
N GLY A 375 -17.25 -12.15 -11.98
CA GLY A 375 -16.22 -13.09 -11.55
C GLY A 375 -15.28 -12.51 -10.47
N VAL A 376 -14.79 -11.29 -10.68
CA VAL A 376 -13.93 -10.58 -9.71
C VAL A 376 -14.68 -10.21 -8.43
N LEU A 377 -15.95 -9.77 -8.52
CA LEU A 377 -16.77 -9.48 -7.34
C LEU A 377 -17.05 -10.74 -6.51
N SER A 378 -17.31 -11.87 -7.16
CA SER A 378 -17.51 -13.16 -6.49
C SER A 378 -16.25 -13.61 -5.75
N GLN A 379 -15.08 -13.54 -6.41
CA GLN A 379 -13.78 -13.83 -5.77
C GLN A 379 -13.48 -12.88 -4.60
N ARG A 380 -13.75 -11.58 -4.76
CA ARG A 380 -13.59 -10.59 -3.68
C ARG A 380 -14.44 -10.96 -2.47
N LYS A 381 -15.73 -11.26 -2.67
CA LYS A 381 -16.66 -11.65 -1.61
C LYS A 381 -16.23 -12.94 -0.91
N ALA A 382 -15.74 -13.94 -1.66
CA ALA A 382 -15.19 -15.17 -1.09
C ALA A 382 -13.94 -14.92 -0.22
N ASN A 383 -13.03 -14.05 -0.68
CA ASN A 383 -11.84 -13.65 0.06
C ASN A 383 -12.17 -12.83 1.31
N GLU A 384 -13.14 -11.92 1.24
CA GLU A 384 -13.61 -11.11 2.36
C GLU A 384 -14.27 -11.98 3.45
N ASN A 385 -15.13 -12.93 3.05
CA ASN A 385 -15.68 -13.94 3.96
C ASN A 385 -14.57 -14.76 4.63
N ARG A 386 -13.57 -15.20 3.86
CA ARG A 386 -12.42 -15.96 4.39
C ARG A 386 -11.58 -15.14 5.37
N ALA A 387 -11.34 -13.87 5.08
CA ALA A 387 -10.63 -12.95 5.97
C ALA A 387 -11.40 -12.72 7.28
N SER A 388 -12.73 -12.54 7.20
CA SER A 388 -13.60 -12.41 8.38
C SER A 388 -13.52 -13.64 9.29
N ILE A 389 -13.58 -14.85 8.72
CA ILE A 389 -13.45 -16.11 9.47
C ILE A 389 -12.07 -16.21 10.15
N ILE A 390 -11.00 -15.84 9.44
CA ILE A 390 -9.64 -15.85 9.98
C ILE A 390 -9.51 -14.84 11.14
N SER A 391 -10.06 -13.64 11.01
CA SER A 391 -10.09 -12.64 12.08
C SER A 391 -10.80 -13.17 13.32
N GLU A 392 -11.98 -13.77 13.17
CA GLU A 392 -12.74 -14.32 14.30
C GLU A 392 -11.98 -15.45 15.02
N ILE A 393 -11.29 -16.32 14.28
CA ILE A 393 -10.41 -17.37 14.85
C ILE A 393 -9.22 -16.72 15.58
N LEU A 394 -8.63 -15.68 15.00
CA LEU A 394 -7.46 -15.01 15.56
C LEU A 394 -7.83 -14.24 16.84
N ASP A 395 -9.01 -13.62 16.92
CA ASP A 395 -9.50 -12.94 18.12
C ASP A 395 -9.88 -13.91 19.23
N LYS A 396 -10.49 -15.05 18.91
CA LYS A 396 -10.67 -16.17 19.84
C LYS A 396 -9.32 -16.67 20.37
N THR A 397 -8.29 -16.72 19.51
CA THR A 397 -6.94 -17.14 19.89
C THR A 397 -6.26 -16.11 20.81
N LYS A 398 -6.28 -14.80 20.47
CA LYS A 398 -5.80 -13.70 21.33
C LYS A 398 -6.44 -13.79 22.73
N THR A 399 -7.76 -13.99 22.78
CA THR A 399 -8.53 -14.12 24.03
C THR A 399 -8.12 -15.36 24.82
N GLY A 400 -7.99 -16.51 24.16
CA GLY A 400 -7.53 -17.76 24.77
C GLY A 400 -6.12 -17.66 25.36
N VAL A 401 -5.17 -17.08 24.61
CA VAL A 401 -3.80 -16.86 25.08
C VAL A 401 -3.78 -15.91 26.27
N ASN A 402 -4.52 -14.79 26.23
CA ASN A 402 -4.61 -13.87 27.37
C ASN A 402 -5.19 -14.55 28.62
N ASN A 403 -6.21 -15.41 28.47
CA ASN A 403 -6.81 -16.16 29.57
C ASN A 403 -5.87 -17.22 30.19
N ILE A 404 -4.97 -17.79 29.40
CA ILE A 404 -3.95 -18.72 29.92
C ILE A 404 -2.82 -17.92 30.57
N PHE A 405 -2.35 -16.85 29.93
CA PHE A 405 -1.29 -15.97 30.44
C PHE A 405 -1.63 -15.39 31.82
N THR A 406 -2.89 -15.00 32.05
CA THR A 406 -3.35 -14.53 33.38
C THR A 406 -3.50 -15.66 34.39
N LYS A 407 -3.98 -16.85 34.00
CA LYS A 407 -4.14 -18.02 34.89
C LYS A 407 -2.82 -18.65 35.33
N VAL A 408 -1.79 -18.58 34.49
CA VAL A 408 -0.44 -19.11 34.76
C VAL A 408 0.43 -18.07 35.49
N GLU A 409 -0.12 -16.87 35.75
CA GLU A 409 0.58 -15.75 36.41
C GLU A 409 1.92 -15.41 35.73
N CYS A 410 1.93 -15.40 34.39
CA CYS A 410 3.12 -15.08 33.61
C CYS A 410 3.53 -13.60 33.82
N ASP A 411 4.83 -13.37 33.99
CA ASP A 411 5.41 -12.02 34.20
C ASP A 411 5.16 -11.10 33.00
N ARG A 412 4.28 -10.10 33.16
CA ARG A 412 3.96 -9.10 32.13
C ARG A 412 5.14 -8.17 31.81
N SER A 413 5.95 -7.86 32.82
CA SER A 413 7.13 -6.98 32.72
C SER A 413 8.14 -7.47 31.68
N ALA A 414 8.40 -8.78 31.61
CA ALA A 414 9.33 -9.37 30.65
C ALA A 414 8.91 -9.14 29.18
N ILE A 415 7.63 -8.90 28.92
CA ILE A 415 7.10 -8.55 27.59
C ILE A 415 7.09 -7.04 27.39
N GLU A 416 6.66 -6.28 28.40
CA GLU A 416 6.58 -4.81 28.34
C GLU A 416 7.95 -4.17 28.12
N ASP A 417 9.02 -4.74 28.71
CA ASP A 417 10.42 -4.33 28.51
C ASP A 417 10.96 -4.68 27.11
N MET A 418 10.48 -5.76 26.48
CA MET A 418 10.92 -6.18 25.14
C MET A 418 10.14 -5.53 24.00
N LEU A 419 8.86 -5.24 24.20
CA LEU A 419 7.96 -4.74 23.14
C LEU A 419 7.63 -3.24 23.27
N GLY A 420 7.94 -2.61 24.42
CA GLY A 420 7.80 -1.18 24.62
C GLY A 420 6.36 -0.71 24.78
N SER A 421 5.84 -0.79 26.01
CA SER A 421 4.59 -0.15 26.47
C SER A 421 3.28 -0.48 25.70
N SER A 422 3.30 -1.36 24.69
CA SER A 422 2.11 -1.80 23.98
C SER A 422 1.29 -2.78 24.84
N SER A 423 0.45 -2.24 25.73
CA SER A 423 -0.41 -3.04 26.60
C SER A 423 -1.50 -3.76 25.79
N GLY A 424 -1.26 -5.04 25.48
CA GLY A 424 -2.23 -5.92 24.83
C GLY A 424 -1.63 -6.97 23.90
N ILE A 425 -2.33 -8.10 23.75
CA ILE A 425 -2.00 -9.13 22.76
C ILE A 425 -2.49 -8.66 21.38
N THR A 426 -1.54 -8.38 20.50
CA THR A 426 -1.72 -8.01 19.09
C THR A 426 -1.24 -9.14 18.18
N GLU A 427 -1.58 -9.07 16.89
CA GLU A 427 -1.25 -10.10 15.90
C GLU A 427 0.26 -10.27 15.72
N ASN A 428 1.01 -9.16 15.86
CA ASN A 428 2.47 -9.15 15.74
C ASN A 428 3.18 -9.70 16.99
N ASN A 429 2.52 -9.70 18.17
CA ASN A 429 3.15 -10.10 19.44
C ASN A 429 2.60 -11.40 20.05
N ILE A 430 1.51 -11.96 19.51
CA ILE A 430 0.87 -13.18 20.04
C ILE A 430 1.83 -14.37 20.15
N MET A 431 2.79 -14.48 19.22
CA MET A 431 3.85 -15.49 19.27
C MET A 431 4.77 -15.33 20.48
N SER A 432 5.13 -14.09 20.85
CA SER A 432 5.95 -13.80 22.02
C SER A 432 5.21 -14.12 23.33
N TYR A 433 3.91 -13.82 23.40
CA TYR A 433 3.07 -14.22 24.53
C TYR A 433 2.97 -15.75 24.66
N LEU A 434 2.79 -16.46 23.54
CA LEU A 434 2.77 -17.94 23.51
C LEU A 434 4.09 -18.56 23.99
N SER A 435 5.24 -18.05 23.55
CA SER A 435 6.55 -18.56 23.98
C SER A 435 6.78 -18.43 25.49
N LEU A 436 6.26 -17.39 26.13
CA LEU A 436 6.37 -17.20 27.58
C LEU A 436 5.37 -18.07 28.36
N VAL A 437 4.16 -18.29 27.82
CA VAL A 437 3.24 -19.31 28.35
C VAL A 437 3.86 -20.71 28.27
N GLU A 438 4.53 -21.05 27.16
CA GLU A 438 5.24 -22.32 27.01
C GLU A 438 6.36 -22.46 28.05
N GLN A 439 7.22 -21.43 28.21
CA GLN A 439 8.28 -21.44 29.21
C GLN A 439 7.72 -21.64 30.62
N LYS A 440 6.72 -20.86 31.04
CA LYS A 440 6.12 -20.96 32.38
C LYS A 440 5.40 -22.28 32.61
N THR A 441 4.74 -22.82 31.58
CA THR A 441 4.11 -24.14 31.67
C THR A 441 5.16 -25.25 31.85
N ASN A 442 6.28 -25.18 31.13
CA ASN A 442 7.40 -26.10 31.32
C ASN A 442 8.04 -25.97 32.71
N GLU A 443 8.23 -24.76 33.23
CA GLU A 443 8.68 -24.53 34.62
C GLU A 443 7.73 -25.23 35.61
N LEU A 444 6.42 -25.01 35.51
CA LEU A 444 5.41 -25.65 36.37
C LEU A 444 5.39 -27.18 36.24
N LEU A 445 5.53 -27.73 35.03
CA LEU A 445 5.62 -29.18 34.82
C LEU A 445 6.87 -29.80 35.48
N THR A 446 8.02 -29.11 35.46
CA THR A 446 9.21 -29.60 36.17
C THR A 446 9.04 -29.58 37.69
N VAL A 447 8.37 -28.54 38.23
CA VAL A 447 8.01 -28.48 39.66
C VAL A 447 7.03 -29.59 40.02
N GLN A 448 6.01 -29.85 39.19
CA GLN A 448 5.07 -30.95 39.39
C GLN A 448 5.79 -32.30 39.39
N ALA A 449 6.65 -32.58 38.40
CA ALA A 449 7.42 -33.82 38.34
C ALA A 449 8.33 -34.02 39.57
N PHE A 450 8.97 -32.95 40.04
CA PHE A 450 9.76 -32.96 41.27
C PHE A 450 8.91 -33.27 42.51
N LEU A 451 7.74 -32.64 42.65
CA LEU A 451 6.80 -32.89 43.76
C LEU A 451 6.26 -34.33 43.72
N SER A 452 5.88 -34.84 42.54
CA SER A 452 5.45 -36.22 42.33
C SER A 452 6.52 -37.24 42.70
N THR A 453 7.80 -36.90 42.51
CA THR A 453 8.94 -37.76 42.90
C THR A 453 9.21 -37.68 44.41
N LYS A 454 8.95 -36.53 45.04
CA LYS A 454 9.27 -36.26 46.45
C LYS A 454 8.19 -36.69 47.44
N TYR A 455 6.91 -36.74 47.01
CA TYR A 455 5.77 -37.13 47.84
C TYR A 455 4.90 -38.18 47.11
N PRO A 456 5.23 -39.49 47.19
CA PRO A 456 4.47 -40.53 46.51
C PRO A 456 3.08 -40.81 47.11
N PHE A 457 2.77 -40.25 48.29
CA PHE A 457 1.56 -40.53 49.07
C PHE A 457 0.93 -39.26 49.67
N SER A 458 0.29 -38.45 48.82
CA SER A 458 -0.80 -37.57 49.25
C SER A 458 -1.73 -37.23 48.08
N SER A 459 -3.03 -37.16 48.37
CA SER A 459 -4.15 -36.90 47.44
C SER A 459 -4.34 -37.89 46.27
N ILE A 460 -5.17 -38.90 46.57
CA ILE A 460 -6.15 -39.41 45.61
C ILE A 460 -6.94 -38.22 45.06
N PHE A 461 -6.72 -37.85 43.81
CA PHE A 461 -7.72 -37.18 42.98
C PHE A 461 -7.56 -37.64 41.54
N THR A 462 -8.51 -38.44 41.09
CA THR A 462 -8.51 -39.02 39.74
C THR A 462 -8.80 -37.93 38.71
N ILE A 463 -7.75 -37.28 38.20
CA ILE A 463 -7.87 -36.46 36.99
C ILE A 463 -8.15 -37.43 35.83
N PRO A 464 -9.30 -37.33 35.14
CA PRO A 464 -9.59 -38.21 34.01
C PRO A 464 -8.56 -37.98 32.91
N PRO A 465 -8.16 -39.01 32.16
CA PRO A 465 -7.12 -38.89 31.15
C PRO A 465 -7.50 -37.82 30.12
N LEU A 466 -6.61 -36.85 29.93
CA LEU A 466 -6.70 -35.84 28.88
C LEU A 466 -6.98 -36.55 27.55
N HIS A 467 -8.19 -36.35 27.05
CA HIS A 467 -8.64 -36.94 25.81
C HIS A 467 -7.69 -36.46 24.72
N MET A 468 -6.89 -37.38 24.14
CA MET A 468 -5.90 -36.99 23.13
C MET A 468 -6.61 -36.20 22.04
N PHE A 469 -6.09 -35.00 21.75
CA PHE A 469 -6.51 -34.21 20.59
C PHE A 469 -6.30 -35.09 19.36
N LYS A 470 -7.39 -35.67 18.85
CA LYS A 470 -7.37 -36.27 17.51
C LYS A 470 -7.04 -35.14 16.55
N PRO A 471 -5.98 -35.23 15.73
CA PRO A 471 -5.79 -34.27 14.67
C PRO A 471 -7.05 -34.26 13.80
N PRO A 472 -7.52 -33.10 13.33
CA PRO A 472 -8.63 -33.06 12.39
C PRO A 472 -8.26 -33.93 11.19
N LYS A 473 -9.15 -34.86 10.82
CA LYS A 473 -8.96 -35.65 9.60
C LYS A 473 -8.76 -34.66 8.45
N PRO A 474 -7.79 -34.88 7.53
CA PRO A 474 -7.73 -34.10 6.32
C PRO A 474 -9.07 -34.28 5.60
N GLY A 475 -9.84 -33.19 5.51
CA GLY A 475 -11.05 -33.17 4.73
C GLY A 475 -10.67 -33.43 3.28
N VAL A 476 -11.09 -34.57 2.74
CA VAL A 476 -10.95 -34.85 1.31
C VAL A 476 -11.79 -33.80 0.59
N SER A 477 -11.13 -32.76 0.10
CA SER A 477 -11.74 -31.75 -0.74
C SER A 477 -12.00 -32.37 -2.10
N ASN A 478 -13.21 -32.92 -2.27
CA ASN A 478 -13.78 -33.26 -3.56
C ASN A 478 -13.98 -31.99 -4.39
N TRP A 479 -12.89 -31.49 -4.97
CA TRP A 479 -12.93 -30.74 -6.20
C TRP A 479 -12.76 -31.75 -7.34
N LEU A 480 -13.85 -32.05 -8.05
CA LEU A 480 -13.86 -32.35 -9.50
C LEU A 480 -15.29 -32.66 -9.99
N VAL A 481 -15.75 -31.82 -10.92
CA VAL A 481 -16.73 -32.07 -12.00
C VAL A 481 -18.19 -32.35 -11.61
N SER A 482 -19.01 -31.30 -11.61
CA SER A 482 -19.90 -31.01 -12.76
C SER A 482 -20.18 -29.51 -12.81
#